data_AF-A0A448E1X8-F1
#
_entry.id   AF-A0A448E1X8-F1
#
_cell.length_a   1.000
_cell.length_b   1.000
_cell.length_c   1.000
_cell.angle_alpha   90.00
_cell.angle_beta   90.00
_cell.angle_gamma   90.00
#
_symmetry.space_group_name_H-M   'P 1'
#
loop_
_entity.id
_entity.type
_entity.pdbx_description
1 polymer ?
#
loop_
_entity_poly.entity_id
_entity_poly.type
_entity_poly.pdbx_seq_one_letter_code
_entity_poly.pdbx_strand_id
1 'polypeptide(L)'
;MRQKTNSSPPRVDILDPQTPRIPDAEVPLFRLPDILPVTAVQKLDTGPAKPVESSGQRGDERGVISAVAITDSAVITGIGASPATVHGLTDYLLKPAMLRGMQPADPEGFRYVVGRKFADVKGIGTVHIEFDASINAHRASDLYKRLPPGVVLFKNPGEATWSPIPVVQHANPLKRPLTPEGEASTGSPAKRPVSVPEPVPEPPVNAIEAHGLLLDGPFKSLYPEQTPEERAERLRGFNLSPRQHARLLTDLSAHLQLPAWLETHRLQSIDPDHPARFEHMRKDIEPLLIALRNDKHWDNADIQNSVSREFYEAFLSSVGYLRNTHGNLYRTDIPGVFRADDRTPFELALDGRILPRMKHPKGATTDIPISSTVSLKLLSDYNTAPDPEYLLYNTQHDRRPGRRPDEMDDTEVDASFDDDSPYETIRHEQKLVFNYAIDTRGMEVVLNEENRYFNRHDRQQGAWLPDDSLEAHVSVAKDRGIDSARLWLLDSSLTRAAKIDDLAEMAGDQAQSITDRTHAGARNMDEYDRLISAAASAGKPVLQLAGEAFSNDIAWPR
;
A
#
# COMPACT_ATOMS: atom_id res chain seq x y z
N MET A 1 -52.35 44.49 33.37
CA MET A 1 -51.59 45.71 33.74
C MET A 1 -50.62 45.35 34.85
N ARG A 2 -49.30 45.52 34.64
CA ARG A 2 -48.15 45.66 35.61
C ARG A 2 -48.02 44.56 36.71
N GLN A 3 -46.87 44.04 37.12
CA GLN A 3 -45.47 44.45 37.02
C GLN A 3 -44.57 43.24 37.36
N LYS A 4 -43.30 43.30 36.90
CA LYS A 4 -42.20 42.33 37.07
C LYS A 4 -41.73 42.19 38.52
N THR A 5 -41.22 41.02 38.89
CA THR A 5 -39.94 40.85 39.62
C THR A 5 -39.20 39.58 39.18
N ASN A 6 -37.90 39.75 38.92
CA ASN A 6 -36.91 38.73 38.56
C ASN A 6 -36.46 37.93 39.80
N SER A 7 -36.09 36.66 39.62
CA SER A 7 -34.74 36.15 39.97
C SER A 7 -34.61 34.68 39.57
N SER A 8 -33.68 34.37 38.66
CA SER A 8 -33.13 33.03 38.40
C SER A 8 -31.66 33.01 38.83
N PRO A 9 -31.14 31.88 39.34
CA PRO A 9 -29.73 31.75 39.73
C PRO A 9 -28.81 31.60 38.51
N PRO A 10 -27.49 31.85 38.67
CA PRO A 10 -26.59 32.12 37.55
C PRO A 10 -26.19 30.87 36.78
N ARG A 11 -26.15 31.03 35.45
CA ARG A 11 -25.61 30.09 34.47
C ARG A 11 -24.11 30.36 34.34
N VAL A 12 -23.30 29.31 34.50
CA VAL A 12 -21.86 29.37 34.24
C VAL A 12 -21.66 29.37 32.73
N ASP A 13 -21.09 30.46 32.21
CA ASP A 13 -20.66 30.58 30.82
C ASP A 13 -19.39 29.76 30.61
N ILE A 14 -19.49 28.66 29.85
CA ILE A 14 -18.33 28.05 29.20
C ILE A 14 -18.30 28.61 27.79
N LEU A 15 -17.27 29.40 27.54
CA LEU A 15 -16.89 29.95 26.25
C LEU A 15 -16.77 28.85 25.20
N ASP A 16 -17.54 29.03 24.12
CA ASP A 16 -17.46 28.33 22.86
C ASP A 16 -16.19 28.79 22.12
N PRO A 17 -15.17 27.95 21.89
CA PRO A 17 -14.06 28.31 21.02
C PRO A 17 -14.48 28.03 19.58
N GLN A 18 -14.87 29.09 18.87
CA GLN A 18 -14.91 29.07 17.41
C GLN A 18 -13.50 28.80 16.88
N THR A 19 -13.25 27.56 16.46
CA THR A 19 -12.11 27.20 15.65
C THR A 19 -12.32 27.73 14.23
N PRO A 20 -11.37 28.47 13.64
CA PRO A 20 -11.45 28.82 12.23
C PRO A 20 -11.37 27.54 11.39
N ARG A 21 -12.41 27.30 10.58
CA ARG A 21 -12.40 26.25 9.55
C ARG A 21 -11.29 26.57 8.54
N ILE A 22 -10.22 25.79 8.58
CA ILE A 22 -9.28 25.68 7.47
C ILE A 22 -10.00 24.85 6.41
N PRO A 23 -10.08 25.27 5.14
CA PRO A 23 -10.63 24.42 4.09
C PRO A 23 -9.68 23.24 3.88
N ASP A 24 -10.20 22.03 4.02
CA ASP A 24 -9.51 20.80 3.62
C ASP A 24 -9.11 20.94 2.14
N ALA A 25 -7.81 20.99 1.85
CA ALA A 25 -7.32 20.83 0.49
C ALA A 25 -7.60 19.37 0.07
N GLU A 26 -8.65 19.20 -0.73
CA GLU A 26 -9.02 17.92 -1.34
C GLU A 26 -7.95 17.52 -2.37
N VAL A 27 -7.46 16.29 -2.21
CA VAL A 27 -6.74 15.57 -3.27
C VAL A 27 -7.82 14.96 -4.15
N PRO A 28 -7.69 14.90 -5.49
CA PRO A 28 -8.78 14.51 -6.38
C PRO A 28 -9.29 13.08 -6.10
N LEU A 29 -10.59 12.88 -6.27
CA LEU A 29 -11.36 11.80 -5.66
C LEU A 29 -12.22 11.06 -6.71
N PHE A 30 -11.98 9.76 -6.95
CA PHE A 30 -12.70 9.01 -8.00
C PHE A 30 -13.22 7.63 -7.58
N ARG A 31 -14.32 7.17 -8.22
CA ARG A 31 -14.99 5.87 -7.95
C ARG A 31 -14.53 4.78 -8.92
N LEU A 32 -14.61 3.53 -8.47
CA LEU A 32 -14.38 2.34 -9.30
C LEU A 32 -15.39 2.25 -10.48
N PRO A 33 -14.98 1.69 -11.63
CA PRO A 33 -15.93 1.19 -12.63
C PRO A 33 -16.68 -0.05 -12.12
N ASP A 34 -17.98 -0.13 -12.39
CA ASP A 34 -18.81 -1.29 -12.05
C ASP A 34 -18.35 -2.53 -12.85
N ILE A 35 -17.69 -3.48 -12.19
CA ILE A 35 -17.41 -4.81 -12.77
C ILE A 35 -18.59 -5.71 -12.43
N LEU A 36 -19.38 -6.06 -13.45
CA LEU A 36 -20.50 -6.98 -13.30
C LEU A 36 -20.00 -8.41 -12.98
N PRO A 37 -20.64 -9.15 -12.06
CA PRO A 37 -20.29 -10.54 -11.79
C PRO A 37 -20.60 -11.44 -12.99
N VAL A 38 -19.62 -12.28 -13.35
CA VAL A 38 -19.74 -13.27 -14.41
C VAL A 38 -20.64 -14.42 -13.95
N THR A 39 -21.89 -14.41 -14.41
CA THR A 39 -22.67 -15.64 -14.57
C THR A 39 -23.30 -15.64 -15.95
N ALA A 40 -22.64 -16.28 -16.92
CA ALA A 40 -23.26 -16.64 -18.19
C ALA A 40 -22.81 -18.05 -18.60
N VAL A 41 -23.66 -19.02 -18.24
CA VAL A 41 -23.67 -20.36 -18.83
C VAL A 41 -23.95 -20.21 -20.33
N GLN A 42 -22.93 -20.38 -21.17
CA GLN A 42 -23.14 -20.47 -22.62
C GLN A 42 -23.72 -21.86 -22.96
N LYS A 43 -25.03 -21.88 -23.25
CA LYS A 43 -25.65 -22.96 -24.01
C LYS A 43 -25.15 -22.90 -25.45
N LEU A 44 -24.55 -24.00 -25.88
CA LEU A 44 -24.24 -24.34 -27.25
C LEU A 44 -25.56 -24.45 -28.03
N ASP A 45 -25.73 -23.68 -29.11
CA ASP A 45 -26.79 -23.93 -30.08
C ASP A 45 -26.23 -23.90 -31.52
N THR A 46 -26.71 -24.85 -32.30
CA THR A 46 -26.10 -25.36 -33.53
C THR A 46 -26.79 -24.83 -34.80
N GLY A 47 -26.07 -24.00 -35.57
CA GLY A 47 -26.18 -23.81 -37.02
C GLY A 47 -27.41 -23.06 -37.60
N PRO A 48 -27.48 -22.81 -38.93
CA PRO A 48 -26.50 -23.05 -39.99
C PRO A 48 -26.11 -21.82 -40.85
N ALA A 49 -25.10 -22.02 -41.70
CA ALA A 49 -24.38 -21.07 -42.56
C ALA A 49 -25.16 -20.50 -43.76
N LYS A 50 -24.67 -19.36 -44.31
CA LYS A 50 -24.28 -19.15 -45.74
C LYS A 50 -23.67 -17.74 -46.01
N PRO A 51 -23.00 -17.51 -47.17
CA PRO A 51 -21.66 -16.93 -47.25
C PRO A 51 -21.59 -15.54 -47.89
N VAL A 52 -20.49 -14.81 -47.71
CA VAL A 52 -20.10 -13.74 -48.64
C VAL A 52 -18.60 -13.80 -48.97
N GLU A 53 -18.42 -13.80 -50.28
CA GLU A 53 -17.31 -13.73 -51.22
C GLU A 53 -16.02 -12.97 -50.86
N SER A 54 -14.99 -13.51 -51.49
CA SER A 54 -13.63 -13.02 -51.70
C SER A 54 -13.53 -11.70 -52.45
N SER A 55 -12.53 -10.90 -52.10
CA SER A 55 -11.65 -10.27 -53.10
C SER A 55 -10.28 -10.04 -52.49
N GLY A 56 -9.26 -10.66 -53.09
CA GLY A 56 -7.87 -10.44 -52.73
C GLY A 56 -7.24 -9.37 -53.60
N GLN A 57 -6.13 -8.79 -53.15
CA GLN A 57 -5.01 -8.51 -54.03
C GLN A 57 -3.72 -8.31 -53.24
N ARG A 58 -2.66 -8.81 -53.87
CA ARG A 58 -1.30 -9.01 -53.42
C ARG A 58 -0.43 -7.91 -54.03
N GLY A 59 0.58 -7.43 -53.30
CA GLY A 59 1.60 -6.54 -53.83
C GLY A 59 2.84 -6.53 -52.93
N ASP A 60 3.83 -7.32 -53.30
CA ASP A 60 5.24 -7.26 -52.83
C ASP A 60 5.90 -5.98 -53.33
N GLU A 61 6.72 -5.31 -52.51
CA GLU A 61 7.96 -4.66 -52.97
C GLU A 61 9.06 -4.71 -51.87
N ARG A 62 10.27 -5.06 -52.33
CA ARG A 62 11.53 -5.18 -51.58
C ARG A 62 12.36 -3.91 -51.70
N GLY A 63 13.23 -3.69 -50.72
CA GLY A 63 14.42 -2.81 -50.79
C GLY A 63 14.32 -1.64 -49.81
N VAL A 64 15.34 -1.19 -49.09
CA VAL A 64 16.79 -1.31 -49.22
C VAL A 64 17.40 -1.11 -47.82
N ILE A 65 18.53 -1.77 -47.62
CA ILE A 65 19.40 -1.76 -46.43
C ILE A 65 20.22 -0.46 -46.45
N SER A 66 20.32 0.25 -45.32
CA SER A 66 21.42 1.22 -45.14
C SER A 66 21.98 1.12 -43.72
N ALA A 67 23.23 0.65 -43.66
CA ALA A 67 24.05 0.55 -42.47
C ALA A 67 24.68 1.92 -42.17
N VAL A 68 24.65 2.34 -40.91
CA VAL A 68 25.42 3.49 -40.42
C VAL A 68 26.57 2.97 -39.56
N ALA A 69 27.75 3.45 -39.90
CA ALA A 69 29.05 3.07 -39.37
C ALA A 69 29.21 3.46 -37.88
N ILE A 70 29.68 2.51 -37.08
CA ILE A 70 30.20 2.74 -35.73
C ILE A 70 31.67 3.11 -35.88
N THR A 71 32.06 4.26 -35.33
CA THR A 71 33.45 4.69 -35.24
C THR A 71 33.90 4.50 -33.80
N ASP A 72 35.03 3.82 -33.63
CA ASP A 72 35.66 3.48 -32.35
C ASP A 72 36.28 4.69 -31.62
N SER A 73 36.39 4.49 -30.31
CA SER A 73 37.39 5.02 -29.36
C SER A 73 37.03 6.24 -28.50
N ALA A 74 36.89 6.01 -27.19
CA ALA A 74 38.00 6.19 -26.26
C ALA A 74 37.77 5.47 -24.91
N VAL A 75 38.77 4.67 -24.53
CA VAL A 75 38.97 4.15 -23.17
C VAL A 75 39.42 5.30 -22.27
N ILE A 76 38.71 5.56 -21.17
CA ILE A 76 39.25 6.25 -20.00
C ILE A 76 38.96 5.42 -18.76
N THR A 77 39.99 4.72 -18.30
CA THR A 77 40.15 4.24 -16.93
C THR A 77 40.26 5.42 -15.97
N GLY A 78 39.43 5.45 -14.93
CA GLY A 78 39.54 6.42 -13.84
C GLY A 78 38.57 6.11 -12.71
N ILE A 79 39.03 5.29 -11.76
CA ILE A 79 38.39 5.12 -10.45
C ILE A 79 38.51 6.46 -9.72
N GLY A 80 37.38 7.09 -9.43
CA GLY A 80 37.28 8.27 -8.57
C GLY A 80 35.89 8.31 -7.95
N ALA A 81 35.82 8.13 -6.63
CA ALA A 81 34.58 8.21 -5.87
C ALA A 81 33.95 9.61 -6.01
N SER A 82 32.68 9.68 -6.42
CA SER A 82 31.88 10.91 -6.35
C SER A 82 31.07 10.93 -5.03
N PRO A 83 31.21 11.98 -4.21
CA PRO A 83 30.42 12.19 -3.00
C PRO A 83 29.05 12.82 -3.33
N ALA A 84 28.08 12.62 -2.43
CA ALA A 84 26.76 13.26 -2.47
C ALA A 84 26.85 14.78 -2.69
N THR A 85 26.00 15.32 -3.57
CA THR A 85 25.92 16.75 -3.87
C THR A 85 25.47 17.52 -2.62
N VAL A 86 26.38 18.27 -1.99
CA VAL A 86 26.09 19.14 -0.84
C VAL A 86 25.63 20.51 -1.36
N HIS A 87 24.34 20.86 -1.18
CA HIS A 87 23.83 22.20 -1.48
C HIS A 87 24.47 23.25 -0.55
N GLY A 88 24.95 24.36 -1.14
CA GLY A 88 25.63 25.43 -0.43
C GLY A 88 24.67 26.50 0.06
N LEU A 89 25.07 27.30 1.06
CA LEU A 89 24.22 28.37 1.62
C LEU A 89 23.80 29.43 0.57
N THR A 90 24.56 29.56 -0.51
CA THR A 90 24.27 30.44 -1.66
C THR A 90 22.98 30.09 -2.39
N ASP A 91 22.56 28.82 -2.38
CA ASP A 91 21.36 28.34 -3.07
C ASP A 91 20.07 28.79 -2.35
N TYR A 92 20.21 29.25 -1.10
CA TYR A 92 19.10 29.69 -0.23
C TYR A 92 19.04 31.22 -0.07
N LEU A 93 19.88 31.98 -0.78
CA LEU A 93 19.91 33.44 -0.68
C LEU A 93 18.70 34.09 -1.34
N LEU A 94 18.06 35.00 -0.59
CA LEU A 94 16.98 35.79 -1.14
C LEU A 94 17.50 36.78 -2.19
N LYS A 95 16.74 36.89 -3.29
CA LYS A 95 17.03 37.89 -4.32
C LYS A 95 16.86 39.31 -3.74
N PRO A 96 17.71 40.28 -4.12
CA PRO A 96 17.63 41.66 -3.61
C PRO A 96 16.26 42.33 -3.75
N ALA A 97 15.48 41.95 -4.77
CA ALA A 97 14.12 42.45 -4.97
C ALA A 97 13.17 42.09 -3.81
N MET A 98 13.39 40.94 -3.14
CA MET A 98 12.58 40.46 -2.02
C MET A 98 12.95 41.11 -0.68
N LEU A 99 14.09 41.82 -0.63
CA LEU A 99 14.55 42.54 0.55
C LEU A 99 13.99 43.97 0.61
N ARG A 100 13.35 44.46 -0.47
CA ARG A 100 12.77 45.81 -0.52
C ARG A 100 11.54 45.90 0.39
N GLY A 101 11.62 46.77 1.40
CA GLY A 101 10.55 46.97 2.39
C GLY A 101 10.57 45.98 3.57
N MET A 102 11.58 45.11 3.64
CA MET A 102 11.73 44.17 4.76
C MET A 102 12.20 44.92 6.02
N GLN A 103 11.55 44.67 7.15
CA GLN A 103 11.91 45.27 8.43
C GLN A 103 13.32 44.85 8.89
N PRO A 104 14.02 45.67 9.69
CA PRO A 104 15.29 45.27 10.29
C PRO A 104 15.12 44.08 11.24
N ALA A 105 16.22 43.37 11.49
CA ALA A 105 16.21 42.23 12.40
C ALA A 105 15.86 42.67 13.84
N ASP A 106 15.15 41.81 14.56
CA ASP A 106 14.81 41.97 15.96
C ASP A 106 16.04 41.75 16.88
N PRO A 107 15.94 41.94 18.21
CA PRO A 107 17.04 41.69 19.14
C PRO A 107 17.57 40.25 19.13
N GLU A 108 16.78 39.30 18.64
CA GLU A 108 17.15 37.90 18.45
C GLU A 108 17.87 37.64 17.11
N GLY A 109 17.98 38.64 16.24
CA GLY A 109 18.62 38.56 14.94
C GLY A 109 17.72 37.98 13.85
N PHE A 110 16.40 38.01 14.03
CA PHE A 110 15.40 37.53 13.07
C PHE A 110 14.66 38.66 12.39
N ARG A 111 14.34 38.47 11.11
CA ARG A 111 13.39 39.29 10.36
C ARG A 111 12.12 38.50 10.11
N TYR A 112 10.99 39.20 10.02
CA TYR A 112 9.70 38.60 9.73
C TYR A 112 9.02 39.26 8.54
N VAL A 113 8.50 38.44 7.63
CA VAL A 113 7.64 38.87 6.52
C VAL A 113 6.50 37.87 6.39
N VAL A 114 5.26 38.35 6.53
CA VAL A 114 4.03 37.54 6.45
C VAL A 114 4.12 36.23 7.26
N GLY A 115 4.54 36.34 8.52
CA GLY A 115 4.65 35.21 9.45
C GLY A 115 5.84 34.26 9.22
N ARG A 116 6.69 34.50 8.23
CA ARG A 116 7.90 33.70 7.94
C ARG A 116 9.14 34.32 8.54
N LYS A 117 10.09 33.49 8.98
CA LYS A 117 11.30 33.89 9.70
C LYS A 117 12.52 33.88 8.77
N PHE A 118 13.32 34.93 8.85
CA PHE A 118 14.53 35.11 8.06
C PHE A 118 15.69 35.54 8.95
N ALA A 119 16.91 35.25 8.51
CA ALA A 119 18.13 35.63 9.22
C ALA A 119 19.16 36.22 8.26
N ASP A 120 19.87 37.25 8.73
CA ASP A 120 21.00 37.83 8.02
C ASP A 120 22.26 37.03 8.34
N VAL A 121 22.81 36.34 7.34
CA VAL A 121 24.05 35.61 7.46
C VAL A 121 25.23 36.56 7.21
N LYS A 122 26.11 36.67 8.20
CA LYS A 122 27.21 37.63 8.21
C LYS A 122 28.11 37.45 6.97
N GLY A 123 28.24 38.50 6.18
CA GLY A 123 29.10 38.52 4.98
C GLY A 123 28.55 37.76 3.77
N ILE A 124 27.32 37.22 3.83
CA ILE A 124 26.73 36.42 2.75
C ILE A 124 25.39 37.02 2.27
N GLY A 125 24.45 37.27 3.17
CA GLY A 125 23.14 37.83 2.83
C GLY A 125 21.99 37.22 3.63
N THR A 126 20.75 37.57 3.28
CA THR A 126 19.56 37.13 4.02
C THR A 126 19.01 35.82 3.46
N VAL A 127 18.71 34.87 4.33
CA VAL A 127 18.12 33.57 3.97
C VAL A 127 16.83 33.33 4.75
N HIS A 128 15.93 32.54 4.18
CA HIS A 128 14.79 31.99 4.91
C HIS A 128 15.26 30.87 5.83
N ILE A 129 14.71 30.81 7.05
CA ILE A 129 15.12 29.83 8.04
C ILE A 129 13.94 29.14 8.69
N GLU A 130 14.11 27.86 8.98
CA GLU A 130 13.16 27.07 9.75
C GLU A 130 13.87 26.44 10.96
N PHE A 131 13.13 26.29 12.05
CA PHE A 131 13.64 25.61 13.23
C PHE A 131 13.52 24.11 13.06
N ASP A 132 14.66 23.42 13.08
CA ASP A 132 14.74 21.97 13.01
C ASP A 132 14.78 21.40 14.43
N ALA A 133 13.66 20.84 14.86
CA ALA A 133 13.49 20.26 16.19
C ALA A 133 14.35 19.01 16.42
N SER A 134 14.79 18.32 15.35
CA SER A 134 15.62 17.11 15.47
C SER A 134 17.04 17.42 15.94
N ILE A 135 17.54 18.62 15.64
CA ILE A 135 18.88 19.10 16.03
C ILE A 135 18.84 20.33 16.95
N ASN A 136 17.64 20.79 17.32
CA ASN A 136 17.40 21.96 18.17
C ASN A 136 18.12 23.24 17.67
N ALA A 137 18.11 23.48 16.36
CA ALA A 137 18.79 24.62 15.73
C ALA A 137 18.04 25.11 14.48
N HIS A 138 18.35 26.34 14.02
CA HIS A 138 17.75 26.89 12.80
C HIS A 138 18.56 26.46 11.57
N ARG A 139 17.89 26.11 10.48
CA ARG A 139 18.52 25.79 9.19
C ARG A 139 18.07 26.76 8.12
N ALA A 140 18.95 27.04 7.16
CA ALA A 140 18.53 27.67 5.91
C ALA A 140 17.52 26.77 5.21
N SER A 141 16.42 27.33 4.72
CA SER A 141 15.35 26.60 4.05
C SER A 141 14.92 27.40 2.84
N ASP A 142 14.63 26.74 1.72
CA ASP A 142 14.10 27.46 0.56
C ASP A 142 12.67 27.95 0.87
N LEU A 143 12.39 29.20 0.52
CA LEU A 143 11.11 29.84 0.83
C LEU A 143 9.93 29.09 0.20
N TYR A 144 10.17 28.41 -0.93
CA TYR A 144 9.18 27.62 -1.66
C TYR A 144 9.34 26.11 -1.45
N LYS A 145 10.22 25.69 -0.51
CA LYS A 145 10.53 24.30 -0.18
C LYS A 145 10.90 23.41 -1.38
N ARG A 146 11.46 24.02 -2.44
CA ARG A 146 11.90 23.31 -3.65
C ARG A 146 13.26 22.66 -3.47
N LEU A 147 14.03 23.14 -2.49
CA LEU A 147 15.31 22.58 -2.10
C LEU A 147 15.18 21.84 -0.76
N PRO A 148 15.96 20.77 -0.55
CA PRO A 148 16.04 20.12 0.75
C PRO A 148 16.50 21.11 1.85
N PRO A 149 16.24 20.85 3.14
CA PRO A 149 16.71 21.70 4.23
C PRO A 149 18.23 21.91 4.19
N GLY A 150 18.64 23.17 4.20
CA GLY A 150 20.02 23.60 4.02
C GLY A 150 20.85 23.57 5.31
N VAL A 151 21.96 24.32 5.26
CA VAL A 151 22.97 24.37 6.32
C VAL A 151 22.39 24.91 7.64
N VAL A 152 22.84 24.35 8.77
CA VAL A 152 22.49 24.83 10.11
C VAL A 152 23.16 26.18 10.39
N LEU A 153 22.40 27.11 10.94
CA LEU A 153 22.82 28.47 11.27
C LEU A 153 22.70 28.72 12.78
N PHE A 154 23.69 29.42 13.32
CA PHE A 154 23.74 29.81 14.72
C PHE A 154 23.87 31.33 14.85
N LYS A 155 23.22 31.90 15.88
CA LYS A 155 23.27 33.34 16.16
C LYS A 155 24.66 33.73 16.64
N ASN A 156 25.21 34.79 16.08
CA ASN A 156 26.49 35.34 16.52
C ASN A 156 26.33 36.05 17.88
N PRO A 157 27.17 35.74 18.88
CA PRO A 157 27.09 36.38 20.20
C PRO A 157 27.27 37.91 20.11
N GLY A 158 26.32 38.67 20.66
CA GLY A 158 26.36 40.13 20.67
C GLY A 158 26.01 40.82 19.34
N GLU A 159 25.65 40.06 18.30
CA GLU A 159 25.28 40.59 16.98
C GLU A 159 23.87 40.10 16.58
N ALA A 160 23.21 40.86 15.70
CA ALA A 160 21.92 40.48 15.10
C ALA A 160 22.09 39.60 13.83
N THR A 161 23.24 38.97 13.66
CA THR A 161 23.60 38.17 12.46
C THR A 161 23.86 36.71 12.81
N TRP A 162 23.82 35.84 11.80
CA TRP A 162 23.96 34.39 11.93
C TRP A 162 25.15 33.87 11.11
N SER A 163 25.67 32.69 11.45
CA SER A 163 26.78 32.06 10.70
C SER A 163 26.70 30.52 10.74
N PRO A 164 27.12 29.82 9.68
CA PRO A 164 27.29 28.36 9.69
C PRO A 164 28.52 27.95 10.50
N ILE A 165 28.51 26.75 11.11
CA ILE A 165 29.67 26.24 11.87
C ILE A 165 30.84 25.95 10.90
N PRO A 166 32.08 26.36 11.21
CA PRO A 166 33.26 25.89 10.49
C PRO A 166 33.50 24.39 10.75
N VAL A 167 33.53 23.57 9.71
CA VAL A 167 33.87 22.14 9.81
C VAL A 167 35.32 22.00 10.33
N VAL A 168 35.47 21.64 11.61
CA VAL A 168 36.75 21.21 12.17
C VAL A 168 36.69 19.71 12.44
N GLN A 169 37.68 19.01 11.87
CA GLN A 169 37.93 17.57 11.88
C GLN A 169 37.91 16.95 13.28
N HIS A 170 37.12 15.89 13.49
CA HIS A 170 37.35 14.80 14.44
C HIS A 170 36.43 13.64 14.05
N ALA A 171 36.70 12.36 14.25
CA ALA A 171 37.89 11.53 14.46
C ALA A 171 37.28 10.12 14.48
N ASN A 172 37.97 9.14 13.90
CA ASN A 172 37.53 7.75 13.76
C ASN A 172 37.54 6.99 15.12
N PRO A 173 36.48 6.27 15.51
CA PRO A 173 36.60 5.11 16.40
C PRO A 173 35.72 3.95 15.90
N LEU A 174 36.07 2.67 15.78
CA LEU A 174 37.09 1.82 16.39
C LEU A 174 37.28 0.59 15.46
N LYS A 175 38.53 0.21 15.20
CA LYS A 175 38.97 -1.15 14.83
C LYS A 175 38.93 -2.00 16.11
N ARG A 176 38.43 -3.24 16.15
CA ARG A 176 39.08 -4.56 15.85
C ARG A 176 38.28 -5.64 16.62
N PRO A 177 38.55 -6.97 16.52
CA PRO A 177 39.27 -7.76 15.51
C PRO A 177 38.51 -9.00 14.99
N LEU A 178 38.96 -9.51 13.82
CA LEU A 178 38.76 -10.89 13.39
C LEU A 178 39.58 -11.88 14.23
N THR A 179 39.08 -13.12 14.35
CA THR A 179 39.91 -14.33 14.49
C THR A 179 39.44 -15.42 13.51
N PRO A 180 40.33 -16.34 13.08
CA PRO A 180 40.34 -16.96 11.76
C PRO A 180 40.09 -18.49 11.78
N GLU A 181 40.31 -19.12 10.61
CA GLU A 181 40.32 -20.57 10.28
C GLU A 181 38.96 -21.09 9.80
N GLY A 182 38.79 -21.45 8.52
CA GLY A 182 39.36 -22.61 7.79
C GLY A 182 38.18 -23.58 7.61
N GLU A 183 37.82 -24.15 6.46
CA GLU A 183 38.50 -24.59 5.26
C GLU A 183 37.50 -24.61 4.09
N ALA A 184 38.03 -24.70 2.88
CA ALA A 184 37.26 -24.85 1.65
C ALA A 184 36.53 -26.20 1.60
N SER A 185 35.27 -26.18 1.17
CA SER A 185 34.64 -27.32 0.50
C SER A 185 33.80 -26.85 -0.67
N THR A 186 34.30 -27.11 -1.87
CA THR A 186 33.56 -27.12 -3.12
C THR A 186 32.41 -28.12 -3.03
N GLY A 187 31.17 -27.65 -3.20
CA GLY A 187 30.00 -28.51 -3.27
C GLY A 187 28.84 -27.79 -3.94
N SER A 188 28.61 -28.09 -5.22
CA SER A 188 27.39 -27.72 -5.94
C SER A 188 26.16 -28.18 -5.15
N PRO A 189 25.13 -27.33 -4.94
CA PRO A 189 23.89 -27.82 -4.39
C PRO A 189 23.09 -28.50 -5.51
N ALA A 190 22.95 -29.81 -5.37
CA ALA A 190 22.04 -30.63 -6.15
C ALA A 190 20.59 -30.10 -6.06
N LYS A 191 19.89 -30.17 -7.18
CA LYS A 191 18.44 -30.00 -7.31
C LYS A 191 17.73 -30.80 -6.22
N ARG A 192 17.04 -30.12 -5.29
CA ARG A 192 16.01 -30.77 -4.48
C ARG A 192 14.82 -31.07 -5.41
N PRO A 193 14.28 -32.29 -5.42
CA PRO A 193 13.05 -32.58 -6.12
C PRO A 193 11.91 -31.77 -5.49
N VAL A 194 11.18 -31.08 -6.35
CA VAL A 194 9.91 -30.42 -6.04
C VAL A 194 8.97 -31.50 -5.50
N SER A 195 8.72 -31.47 -4.19
CA SER A 195 7.62 -32.21 -3.59
C SER A 195 6.33 -31.62 -4.13
N VAL A 196 5.63 -32.41 -4.95
CA VAL A 196 4.24 -32.20 -5.32
C VAL A 196 3.45 -31.92 -4.03
N PRO A 197 2.63 -30.85 -3.95
CA PRO A 197 1.76 -30.67 -2.79
C PRO A 197 0.84 -31.89 -2.69
N GLU A 198 0.83 -32.56 -1.55
CA GLU A 198 -0.23 -33.53 -1.27
C GLU A 198 -1.60 -32.85 -1.47
N PRO A 199 -2.59 -33.55 -2.03
CA PRO A 199 -3.95 -33.04 -2.05
C PRO A 199 -4.35 -32.74 -0.60
N VAL A 200 -4.80 -31.50 -0.37
CA VAL A 200 -5.39 -31.10 0.92
C VAL A 200 -6.41 -32.16 1.28
N PRO A 201 -6.28 -32.86 2.42
CA PRO A 201 -7.22 -33.90 2.79
C PRO A 201 -8.60 -33.23 2.90
N GLU A 202 -9.54 -33.63 2.05
CA GLU A 202 -10.92 -33.18 2.15
C GLU A 202 -11.38 -33.45 3.59
N PRO A 203 -11.85 -32.43 4.33
CA PRO A 203 -12.36 -32.65 5.67
C PRO A 203 -13.55 -33.61 5.57
N PRO A 204 -13.67 -34.59 6.48
CA PRO A 204 -14.81 -35.50 6.47
C PRO A 204 -16.08 -34.65 6.66
N VAL A 205 -17.03 -34.80 5.74
CA VAL A 205 -18.44 -34.34 5.77
C VAL A 205 -18.74 -33.23 6.78
N ASN A 206 -18.83 -32.00 6.27
CA ASN A 206 -19.51 -30.85 6.85
C ASN A 206 -19.41 -30.68 8.38
N ALA A 207 -18.18 -30.42 8.86
CA ALA A 207 -17.86 -30.03 10.24
C ALA A 207 -18.63 -28.80 10.78
N ILE A 208 -19.41 -28.17 9.91
CA ILE A 208 -20.09 -26.90 10.06
C ILE A 208 -21.59 -27.14 10.22
N GLU A 209 -22.15 -28.02 9.39
CA GLU A 209 -23.41 -28.70 9.71
C GLU A 209 -23.31 -29.41 11.05
N ALA A 210 -22.15 -29.97 11.41
CA ALA A 210 -22.00 -30.69 12.67
C ALA A 210 -22.38 -29.85 13.89
N HIS A 211 -22.07 -28.54 13.92
CA HIS A 211 -22.49 -27.65 15.01
C HIS A 211 -24.03 -27.50 15.07
N GLY A 212 -24.68 -27.25 13.93
CA GLY A 212 -26.14 -27.15 13.85
C GLY A 212 -26.84 -28.48 14.20
N LEU A 213 -26.35 -29.59 13.63
CA LEU A 213 -26.86 -30.94 13.89
C LEU A 213 -26.69 -31.36 15.35
N LEU A 214 -25.59 -30.95 16.00
CA LEU A 214 -25.41 -31.14 17.44
C LEU A 214 -26.53 -30.46 18.24
N LEU A 215 -26.83 -29.19 17.92
CA LEU A 215 -27.84 -28.40 18.61
C LEU A 215 -29.27 -28.91 18.40
N ASP A 216 -29.61 -29.29 17.16
CA ASP A 216 -30.96 -29.73 16.79
C ASP A 216 -31.25 -31.19 17.14
N GLY A 217 -30.21 -32.02 17.29
CA GLY A 217 -30.30 -33.43 17.62
C GLY A 217 -29.79 -33.75 19.03
N PRO A 218 -28.54 -34.24 19.20
CA PRO A 218 -28.09 -34.80 20.48
C PRO A 218 -28.16 -33.84 21.67
N PHE A 219 -27.83 -32.55 21.52
CA PHE A 219 -27.93 -31.60 22.63
C PHE A 219 -29.38 -31.34 23.03
N LYS A 220 -30.31 -31.33 22.08
CA LYS A 220 -31.75 -31.25 22.37
C LYS A 220 -32.24 -32.46 23.15
N SER A 221 -31.69 -33.65 22.89
CA SER A 221 -32.01 -34.87 23.62
C SER A 221 -31.34 -34.95 24.99
N LEU A 222 -30.12 -34.45 25.15
CA LEU A 222 -29.40 -34.39 26.43
C LEU A 222 -29.97 -33.33 27.38
N TYR A 223 -30.47 -32.23 26.84
CA TYR A 223 -30.96 -31.07 27.58
C TYR A 223 -32.33 -30.60 27.07
N PRO A 224 -33.37 -31.45 27.22
CA PRO A 224 -34.72 -31.14 26.72
C PRO A 224 -35.36 -29.93 27.43
N GLU A 225 -34.93 -29.62 28.65
CA GLU A 225 -35.40 -28.50 29.46
C GLU A 225 -34.80 -27.14 29.07
N GLN A 226 -33.68 -27.13 28.35
CA GLN A 226 -32.99 -25.91 27.95
C GLN A 226 -33.61 -25.28 26.70
N THR A 227 -33.53 -23.96 26.56
CA THR A 227 -33.90 -23.29 25.31
C THR A 227 -32.85 -23.55 24.22
N PRO A 228 -33.15 -23.30 22.92
CA PRO A 228 -32.15 -23.37 21.85
C PRO A 228 -30.91 -22.51 22.14
N GLU A 229 -31.09 -21.31 22.70
CA GLU A 229 -30.03 -20.37 23.03
C GLU A 229 -29.15 -20.89 24.18
N GLU A 230 -29.76 -21.47 25.23
CA GLU A 230 -29.03 -22.07 26.34
C GLU A 230 -28.19 -23.28 25.89
N ARG A 231 -28.72 -24.10 24.97
CA ARG A 231 -27.95 -25.21 24.37
C ARG A 231 -26.79 -24.70 23.51
N ALA A 232 -27.02 -23.64 22.73
CA ALA A 232 -25.97 -23.01 21.92
C ALA A 232 -24.86 -22.43 22.80
N GLU A 233 -25.21 -21.72 23.87
CA GLU A 233 -24.24 -21.17 24.83
C GLU A 233 -23.44 -22.29 25.51
N ARG A 234 -24.10 -23.37 25.89
CA ARG A 234 -23.42 -24.55 26.45
C ARG A 234 -22.43 -25.16 25.46
N LEU A 235 -22.80 -25.31 24.18
CA LEU A 235 -21.91 -25.88 23.16
C LEU A 235 -20.71 -24.95 22.89
N ARG A 236 -20.95 -23.63 22.77
CA ARG A 236 -19.89 -22.62 22.60
C ARG A 236 -18.84 -22.67 23.70
N GLY A 237 -19.26 -22.94 24.94
CA GLY A 237 -18.37 -23.03 26.10
C GLY A 237 -17.32 -24.14 26.03
N PHE A 238 -17.40 -25.07 25.07
CA PHE A 238 -16.38 -26.09 24.83
C PHE A 238 -15.26 -25.61 23.89
N ASN A 239 -15.46 -24.52 23.14
CA ASN A 239 -14.50 -23.97 22.17
C ASN A 239 -13.94 -25.04 21.21
N LEU A 240 -14.84 -25.75 20.54
CA LEU A 240 -14.47 -26.86 19.67
C LEU A 240 -14.02 -26.35 18.29
N SER A 241 -12.96 -26.96 17.75
CA SER A 241 -12.64 -26.85 16.32
C SER A 241 -13.72 -27.54 15.45
N PRO A 242 -13.82 -27.22 14.15
CA PRO A 242 -14.72 -27.91 13.24
C PRO A 242 -14.61 -29.46 13.31
N ARG A 243 -13.41 -30.04 13.26
CA ARG A 243 -13.25 -31.50 13.34
C ARG A 243 -13.69 -32.06 14.69
N GLN A 244 -13.55 -31.30 15.77
CA GLN A 244 -14.05 -31.71 17.08
C GLN A 244 -15.58 -31.69 17.18
N HIS A 245 -16.26 -30.78 16.48
CA HIS A 245 -17.72 -30.82 16.36
C HIS A 245 -18.17 -32.12 15.67
N ALA A 246 -17.55 -32.48 14.55
CA ALA A 246 -17.86 -33.72 13.83
C ALA A 246 -17.61 -34.98 14.69
N ARG A 247 -16.49 -35.00 15.44
CA ARG A 247 -16.20 -36.07 16.40
C ARG A 247 -17.26 -36.15 17.49
N LEU A 248 -17.64 -35.02 18.09
CA LEU A 248 -18.65 -35.00 19.15
C LEU A 248 -20.02 -35.46 18.64
N LEU A 249 -20.40 -35.05 17.42
CA LEU A 249 -21.64 -35.51 16.80
C LEU A 249 -21.66 -37.03 16.64
N THR A 250 -20.54 -37.61 16.20
CA THR A 250 -20.38 -39.06 16.06
C THR A 250 -20.52 -39.77 17.40
N ASP A 251 -19.79 -39.29 18.42
CA ASP A 251 -19.80 -39.86 19.77
C ASP A 251 -21.21 -39.83 20.38
N LEU A 252 -21.90 -38.68 20.29
CA LEU A 252 -23.24 -38.50 20.85
C LEU A 252 -24.33 -39.25 20.09
N SER A 253 -24.16 -39.45 18.79
CA SER A 253 -25.09 -40.25 17.98
C SER A 253 -24.99 -41.74 18.30
N ALA A 254 -23.79 -42.22 18.65
CA ALA A 254 -23.56 -43.60 19.05
C ALA A 254 -23.97 -43.85 20.51
N HIS A 255 -23.61 -42.92 21.40
CA HIS A 255 -23.84 -43.00 22.82
C HIS A 255 -24.28 -41.61 23.29
N LEU A 256 -25.57 -41.46 23.62
CA LEU A 256 -26.14 -40.18 24.05
C LEU A 256 -25.65 -39.79 25.46
N GLN A 257 -24.34 -39.59 25.59
CA GLN A 257 -23.58 -39.31 26.79
C GLN A 257 -22.32 -38.53 26.41
N LEU A 258 -21.98 -37.49 27.18
CA LEU A 258 -20.81 -36.68 26.90
C LEU A 258 -19.51 -37.49 27.03
N PRO A 259 -18.63 -37.48 26.03
CA PRO A 259 -17.38 -38.23 26.08
C PRO A 259 -16.34 -37.53 26.97
N ALA A 260 -15.48 -38.30 27.65
CA ALA A 260 -14.49 -37.76 28.61
C ALA A 260 -13.46 -36.79 27.98
N TRP A 261 -13.17 -36.94 26.69
CA TRP A 261 -12.25 -36.03 25.99
C TRP A 261 -12.81 -34.61 25.91
N LEU A 262 -14.13 -34.44 25.92
CA LEU A 262 -14.78 -33.15 25.76
C LEU A 262 -14.47 -32.22 26.94
N GLU A 263 -14.60 -32.71 28.17
CA GLU A 263 -14.29 -31.92 29.36
C GLU A 263 -12.79 -31.65 29.48
N THR A 264 -11.95 -32.62 29.09
CA THR A 264 -10.49 -32.42 29.03
C THR A 264 -10.14 -31.27 28.08
N HIS A 265 -10.72 -31.26 26.87
CA HIS A 265 -10.51 -30.17 25.91
C HIS A 265 -11.06 -28.84 26.42
N ARG A 266 -12.23 -28.84 27.07
CA ARG A 266 -12.82 -27.64 27.65
C ARG A 266 -11.88 -26.97 28.64
N LEU A 267 -11.32 -27.74 29.58
CA LEU A 267 -10.38 -27.22 30.58
C LEU A 267 -9.13 -26.63 29.92
N GLN A 268 -8.64 -27.25 28.84
CA GLN A 268 -7.52 -26.73 28.06
C GLN A 268 -7.87 -25.45 27.28
N SER A 269 -9.11 -25.32 26.79
CA SER A 269 -9.51 -24.21 25.93
C SER A 269 -9.86 -22.94 26.72
N ILE A 270 -10.36 -23.09 27.95
CA ILE A 270 -10.68 -21.96 28.84
C ILE A 270 -9.44 -21.39 29.55
N ASP A 271 -8.39 -22.19 29.74
CA ASP A 271 -7.14 -21.76 30.37
C ASP A 271 -6.33 -20.88 29.40
N PRO A 272 -6.18 -19.56 29.67
CA PRO A 272 -5.47 -18.64 28.77
C PRO A 272 -3.98 -18.97 28.62
N ASP A 273 -3.38 -19.62 29.62
CA ASP A 273 -1.95 -19.90 29.68
C ASP A 273 -1.60 -21.30 29.16
N HIS A 274 -2.60 -22.08 28.75
CA HIS A 274 -2.37 -23.43 28.27
C HIS A 274 -1.69 -23.43 26.88
N PRO A 275 -0.49 -24.03 26.72
CA PRO A 275 0.29 -23.92 25.48
C PRO A 275 -0.40 -24.58 24.28
N ALA A 276 -1.27 -25.57 24.50
CA ALA A 276 -2.01 -26.26 23.45
C ALA A 276 -3.43 -25.71 23.25
N ARG A 277 -3.80 -24.58 23.87
CA ARG A 277 -5.15 -23.98 23.85
C ARG A 277 -5.75 -23.90 22.44
N PHE A 278 -4.92 -23.53 21.46
CA PHE A 278 -5.35 -23.31 20.06
C PHE A 278 -4.96 -24.43 19.10
N GLU A 279 -4.29 -25.49 19.55
CA GLU A 279 -3.64 -26.48 18.68
C GLU A 279 -4.61 -27.11 17.67
N HIS A 280 -5.82 -27.47 18.11
CA HIS A 280 -6.82 -28.10 17.23
C HIS A 280 -7.50 -27.10 16.31
N MET A 281 -7.80 -25.89 16.83
CA MET A 281 -8.35 -24.81 16.02
C MET A 281 -7.37 -24.42 14.91
N ARG A 282 -6.09 -24.26 15.24
CA ARG A 282 -5.02 -23.92 14.31
C ARG A 282 -4.91 -24.93 13.16
N LYS A 283 -4.95 -26.23 13.46
CA LYS A 283 -4.93 -27.30 12.45
C LYS A 283 -6.08 -27.24 11.45
N ASP A 284 -7.25 -26.77 11.90
CA ASP A 284 -8.43 -26.66 11.05
C ASP A 284 -8.45 -25.34 10.26
N ILE A 285 -7.95 -24.25 10.84
CA ILE A 285 -8.05 -22.91 10.27
C ILE A 285 -6.84 -22.52 9.40
N GLU A 286 -5.61 -22.89 9.75
CA GLU A 286 -4.42 -22.50 8.94
C GLU A 286 -4.52 -22.91 7.45
N PRO A 287 -5.00 -24.13 7.10
CA PRO A 287 -5.22 -24.49 5.70
C PRO A 287 -6.26 -23.60 5.00
N LEU A 288 -7.28 -23.14 5.74
CA LEU A 288 -8.31 -22.25 5.20
C LEU A 288 -7.75 -20.85 4.92
N LEU A 289 -6.84 -20.32 5.75
CA LEU A 289 -6.21 -19.02 5.51
C LEU A 289 -5.49 -18.98 4.15
N ILE A 290 -4.71 -20.02 3.86
CA ILE A 290 -4.00 -20.15 2.58
C ILE A 290 -5.00 -20.29 1.44
N ALA A 291 -6.07 -21.07 1.63
CA ALA A 291 -7.10 -21.28 0.62
C ALA A 291 -7.85 -19.98 0.28
N LEU A 292 -8.28 -19.20 1.30
CA LEU A 292 -9.00 -17.93 1.13
C LEU A 292 -8.16 -16.91 0.35
N ARG A 293 -6.86 -16.83 0.63
CA ARG A 293 -5.94 -15.95 -0.10
C ARG A 293 -5.68 -16.38 -1.54
N ASN A 294 -5.93 -17.65 -1.86
CA ASN A 294 -5.67 -18.24 -3.18
C ASN A 294 -6.97 -18.45 -3.98
N ASP A 295 -7.98 -17.62 -3.76
CA ASP A 295 -9.28 -17.60 -4.44
C ASP A 295 -10.10 -18.90 -4.31
N LYS A 296 -9.89 -19.63 -3.22
CA LYS A 296 -10.75 -20.79 -2.91
C LYS A 296 -11.86 -20.33 -2.00
N HIS A 297 -13.03 -20.16 -2.62
CA HIS A 297 -14.25 -19.90 -1.88
C HIS A 297 -14.62 -21.11 -1.03
N TRP A 298 -14.91 -20.85 0.24
CA TRP A 298 -15.37 -21.88 1.15
C TRP A 298 -16.74 -21.46 1.72
N ASP A 299 -17.76 -22.21 1.33
CA ASP A 299 -19.12 -21.98 1.81
C ASP A 299 -19.29 -22.68 3.18
N ASN A 300 -19.77 -21.94 4.18
CA ASN A 300 -19.97 -22.34 5.59
C ASN A 300 -18.63 -22.48 6.38
N ALA A 301 -18.38 -22.15 7.65
CA ALA A 301 -19.11 -22.02 8.92
C ALA A 301 -18.94 -20.65 9.51
N ASP A 302 -19.95 -20.27 10.25
CA ASP A 302 -19.85 -19.23 11.24
C ASP A 302 -19.12 -19.75 12.49
N ILE A 303 -17.81 -19.94 12.40
CA ILE A 303 -16.96 -20.35 13.55
C ILE A 303 -17.13 -19.37 14.72
N GLN A 304 -17.37 -18.10 14.41
CA GLN A 304 -17.63 -17.07 15.40
C GLN A 304 -18.83 -17.41 16.31
N ASN A 305 -19.80 -18.19 15.80
CA ASN A 305 -20.97 -18.65 16.56
C ASN A 305 -20.78 -20.01 17.27
N SER A 306 -19.71 -20.75 16.99
CA SER A 306 -19.48 -22.10 17.54
C SER A 306 -18.50 -22.15 18.71
N VAL A 307 -17.85 -21.04 19.03
CA VAL A 307 -16.93 -20.91 20.17
C VAL A 307 -17.27 -19.68 21.00
N SER A 308 -16.72 -19.58 22.23
CA SER A 308 -16.82 -18.36 23.02
C SER A 308 -16.07 -17.19 22.36
N ARG A 309 -16.57 -15.96 22.58
CA ARG A 309 -15.97 -14.75 22.02
C ARG A 309 -14.53 -14.55 22.50
N GLU A 310 -14.29 -14.77 23.79
CA GLU A 310 -12.98 -14.61 24.42
C GLU A 310 -11.95 -15.58 23.83
N PHE A 311 -12.36 -16.83 23.56
CA PHE A 311 -11.51 -17.80 22.89
C PHE A 311 -11.23 -17.39 21.43
N TYR A 312 -12.27 -16.94 20.71
CA TYR A 312 -12.16 -16.56 19.31
C TYR A 312 -11.22 -15.37 19.08
N GLU A 313 -11.39 -14.29 19.84
CA GLU A 313 -10.53 -13.10 19.74
C GLU A 313 -9.07 -13.42 20.10
N ALA A 314 -8.86 -14.24 21.15
CA ALA A 314 -7.53 -14.68 21.53
C ALA A 314 -6.90 -15.60 20.46
N PHE A 315 -7.70 -16.45 19.82
CA PHE A 315 -7.27 -17.27 18.71
C PHE A 315 -6.87 -16.42 17.49
N LEU A 316 -7.71 -15.47 17.06
CA LEU A 316 -7.42 -14.55 15.95
C LEU A 316 -6.11 -13.79 16.20
N SER A 317 -5.94 -13.28 17.42
CA SER A 317 -4.69 -12.62 17.84
C SER A 317 -3.48 -13.57 17.75
N SER A 318 -3.65 -14.84 18.14
CA SER A 318 -2.57 -15.86 18.10
C SER A 318 -2.12 -16.25 16.69
N VAL A 319 -2.94 -15.99 15.67
CA VAL A 319 -2.63 -16.24 14.25
C VAL A 319 -2.27 -14.95 13.49
N GLY A 320 -2.12 -13.83 14.20
CA GLY A 320 -1.57 -12.58 13.68
C GLY A 320 -2.61 -11.53 13.26
N TYR A 321 -3.90 -11.74 13.55
CA TYR A 321 -4.91 -10.72 13.27
C TYR A 321 -4.90 -9.61 14.31
N LEU A 322 -5.13 -8.41 13.80
CA LEU A 322 -5.38 -7.21 14.58
C LEU A 322 -6.71 -6.60 14.14
N ARG A 323 -7.27 -5.71 14.94
CA ARG A 323 -8.51 -4.97 14.62
C ARG A 323 -8.22 -3.49 14.44
N ASN A 324 -8.71 -2.92 13.36
CA ASN A 324 -8.58 -1.49 13.12
C ASN A 324 -9.69 -0.70 13.82
N THR A 325 -9.66 0.63 13.67
CA THR A 325 -10.63 1.56 14.28
C THR A 325 -12.07 1.32 13.86
N HIS A 326 -12.30 0.57 12.77
CA HIS A 326 -13.62 0.22 12.24
C HIS A 326 -14.04 -1.22 12.56
N GLY A 327 -13.23 -1.94 13.34
CA GLY A 327 -13.49 -3.33 13.71
C GLY A 327 -13.17 -4.35 12.61
N ASN A 328 -12.59 -3.94 11.48
CA ASN A 328 -12.10 -4.86 10.46
C ASN A 328 -10.83 -5.57 10.93
N LEU A 329 -10.71 -6.85 10.55
CA LEU A 329 -9.49 -7.61 10.74
C LEU A 329 -8.45 -7.18 9.71
N TYR A 330 -7.22 -7.03 10.17
CA TYR A 330 -6.08 -6.77 9.30
C TYR A 330 -4.85 -7.56 9.76
N ARG A 331 -3.87 -7.65 8.86
CA ARG A 331 -2.57 -8.26 9.11
C ARG A 331 -1.45 -7.31 8.73
N THR A 332 -0.31 -7.46 9.40
CA THR A 332 0.91 -6.67 9.15
C THR A 332 2.07 -7.50 8.59
N ASP A 333 1.86 -8.80 8.48
CA ASP A 333 2.85 -9.77 8.03
C ASP A 333 2.56 -10.31 6.63
N ILE A 334 1.63 -9.70 5.90
CA ILE A 334 1.44 -9.97 4.46
C ILE A 334 2.70 -9.51 3.72
N PRO A 335 3.44 -10.41 3.04
CA PRO A 335 4.73 -10.07 2.45
C PRO A 335 4.62 -8.96 1.40
N GLY A 336 3.64 -9.05 0.51
CA GLY A 336 3.37 -8.02 -0.46
C GLY A 336 2.02 -8.18 -1.13
N VAL A 337 1.62 -7.17 -1.88
CA VAL A 337 0.42 -7.18 -2.73
C VAL A 337 0.78 -6.65 -4.11
N PHE A 338 -0.13 -6.82 -5.06
CA PHE A 338 0.05 -6.34 -6.41
C PHE A 338 -0.92 -5.21 -6.75
N ARG A 339 -0.49 -4.27 -7.60
CA ARG A 339 -1.32 -3.16 -8.04
C ARG A 339 -1.04 -2.79 -9.49
N ALA A 340 -2.08 -2.61 -10.29
CA ALA A 340 -1.99 -1.91 -11.56
C ALA A 340 -2.16 -0.40 -11.32
N ASP A 341 -1.32 0.43 -11.94
CA ASP A 341 -1.36 1.89 -11.80
C ASP A 341 -0.92 2.60 -13.09
N ASP A 342 -1.54 3.72 -13.42
CA ASP A 342 -1.22 4.50 -14.62
C ASP A 342 0.06 5.33 -14.46
N ARG A 343 0.51 5.61 -13.22
CA ARG A 343 1.76 6.35 -12.99
C ARG A 343 2.95 5.52 -13.40
N THR A 344 3.86 6.14 -14.14
CA THR A 344 5.15 5.56 -14.52
C THR A 344 6.02 5.33 -13.28
N PRO A 345 6.95 4.36 -13.31
CA PRO A 345 7.90 4.14 -12.22
C PRO A 345 8.76 5.38 -11.93
N PHE A 346 9.02 6.21 -12.94
CA PHE A 346 9.84 7.42 -12.79
C PHE A 346 9.10 8.56 -12.10
N GLU A 347 7.81 8.76 -12.39
CA GLU A 347 6.97 9.70 -11.62
C GLU A 347 6.92 9.30 -10.13
N LEU A 348 6.70 8.02 -9.85
CA LEU A 348 6.63 7.52 -8.48
C LEU A 348 7.97 7.62 -7.74
N ALA A 349 9.09 7.38 -8.43
CA ALA A 349 10.43 7.54 -7.87
C ALA A 349 10.75 9.02 -7.62
N LEU A 350 10.36 9.92 -8.53
CA LEU A 350 10.52 11.36 -8.38
C LEU A 350 9.75 11.90 -7.16
N ASP A 351 8.53 11.44 -6.97
CA ASP A 351 7.69 11.83 -5.83
C ASP A 351 8.07 11.11 -4.52
N GLY A 352 8.91 10.08 -4.62
CA GLY A 352 9.36 9.22 -3.53
C GLY A 352 8.25 8.39 -2.87
N ARG A 353 7.06 8.36 -3.47
CA ARG A 353 5.88 7.67 -2.92
C ARG A 353 4.78 7.49 -3.96
N ILE A 354 3.84 6.60 -3.65
CA ILE A 354 2.54 6.50 -4.30
C ILE A 354 1.43 6.94 -3.34
N LEU A 355 0.70 7.98 -3.73
CA LEU A 355 -0.45 8.50 -2.99
C LEU A 355 -1.75 7.78 -3.39
N PRO A 356 -2.71 7.65 -2.45
CA PRO A 356 -4.04 7.15 -2.76
C PRO A 356 -4.77 8.10 -3.72
N ARG A 357 -5.31 7.56 -4.82
CA ARG A 357 -6.10 8.31 -5.81
C ARG A 357 -7.60 7.98 -5.78
N MET A 358 -7.97 6.76 -5.40
CA MET A 358 -9.36 6.33 -5.34
C MET A 358 -10.07 6.89 -4.09
N LYS A 359 -11.29 7.38 -4.28
CA LYS A 359 -12.22 7.70 -3.18
C LYS A 359 -12.91 6.42 -2.74
N HIS A 360 -12.17 5.59 -2.04
CA HIS A 360 -12.77 4.51 -1.29
C HIS A 360 -13.67 5.08 -0.17
N PRO A 361 -14.82 4.44 0.11
CA PRO A 361 -15.57 4.73 1.31
C PRO A 361 -14.66 4.66 2.55
N LYS A 362 -14.91 5.53 3.52
CA LYS A 362 -14.29 5.37 4.83
C LYS A 362 -14.77 4.04 5.43
N GLY A 363 -13.93 3.41 6.24
CA GLY A 363 -14.31 2.24 7.01
C GLY A 363 -13.65 0.92 6.59
N ALA A 364 -12.83 0.89 5.54
CA ALA A 364 -12.01 -0.29 5.24
C ALA A 364 -10.81 -0.41 6.18
N THR A 365 -9.96 0.62 6.18
CA THR A 365 -8.70 0.66 6.93
C THR A 365 -8.72 1.71 8.04
N THR A 366 -7.71 1.75 8.91
CA THR A 366 -7.53 2.83 9.90
C THR A 366 -7.41 4.20 9.23
N ASP A 367 -6.48 4.33 8.29
CA ASP A 367 -6.28 5.54 7.48
C ASP A 367 -6.90 5.36 6.07
N ILE A 368 -6.31 5.95 5.04
CA ILE A 368 -6.83 5.89 3.67
C ILE A 368 -6.41 4.58 3.02
N PRO A 369 -7.35 3.82 2.44
CA PRO A 369 -7.01 2.59 1.74
C PRO A 369 -6.43 2.88 0.35
N ILE A 370 -5.40 2.13 -0.03
CA ILE A 370 -5.02 1.91 -1.42
C ILE A 370 -5.47 0.50 -1.78
N SER A 371 -6.33 0.40 -2.79
CA SER A 371 -6.75 -0.90 -3.31
C SER A 371 -5.62 -1.59 -4.08
N SER A 372 -5.52 -2.89 -3.91
CA SER A 372 -4.51 -3.79 -4.45
C SER A 372 -5.11 -5.19 -4.52
N THR A 373 -4.40 -6.14 -5.12
CA THR A 373 -4.82 -7.53 -5.18
C THR A 373 -3.79 -8.46 -4.56
N VAL A 374 -4.25 -9.56 -3.97
CA VAL A 374 -3.37 -10.64 -3.48
C VAL A 374 -2.96 -11.62 -4.58
N SER A 375 -3.50 -11.50 -5.80
CA SER A 375 -3.27 -12.42 -6.91
C SER A 375 -2.56 -11.74 -8.07
N LEU A 376 -1.39 -12.26 -8.45
CA LEU A 376 -0.66 -11.77 -9.63
C LEU A 376 -1.48 -11.95 -10.91
N LYS A 377 -2.24 -13.05 -11.00
CA LYS A 377 -3.05 -13.38 -12.18
C LYS A 377 -4.13 -12.33 -12.44
N LEU A 378 -4.76 -11.79 -11.40
CA LEU A 378 -5.82 -10.78 -11.57
C LEU A 378 -5.28 -9.42 -12.02
N LEU A 379 -3.97 -9.17 -11.95
CA LEU A 379 -3.42 -7.92 -12.48
C LEU A 379 -3.80 -7.71 -13.94
N SER A 380 -3.89 -8.76 -14.76
CA SER A 380 -4.32 -8.60 -16.16
C SER A 380 -5.71 -8.01 -16.30
N ASP A 381 -6.60 -8.29 -15.34
CA ASP A 381 -7.99 -7.86 -15.36
C ASP A 381 -8.11 -6.40 -14.89
N TYR A 382 -7.26 -5.99 -13.95
CA TYR A 382 -7.14 -4.59 -13.51
C TYR A 382 -6.28 -3.72 -14.44
N ASN A 383 -5.48 -4.31 -15.33
CA ASN A 383 -4.50 -3.66 -16.22
C ASN A 383 -5.00 -3.51 -17.67
N THR A 384 -6.32 -3.36 -17.87
CA THR A 384 -6.93 -3.35 -19.21
C THR A 384 -6.66 -2.05 -19.98
N ALA A 385 -6.81 -0.90 -19.32
CA ALA A 385 -6.49 0.42 -19.87
C ALA A 385 -6.34 1.44 -18.71
N PRO A 386 -5.59 2.53 -18.90
CA PRO A 386 -5.57 3.61 -17.93
C PRO A 386 -6.94 4.28 -17.86
N ASP A 387 -7.35 4.69 -16.66
CA ASP A 387 -8.59 5.44 -16.48
C ASP A 387 -8.44 6.82 -17.15
N PRO A 388 -9.29 7.17 -18.14
CA PRO A 388 -9.24 8.47 -18.80
C PRO A 388 -9.32 9.65 -17.84
N GLU A 389 -9.97 9.48 -16.69
CA GLU A 389 -10.09 10.52 -15.66
C GLU A 389 -8.77 10.75 -14.91
N TYR A 390 -8.01 9.68 -14.62
CA TYR A 390 -6.69 9.81 -14.00
C TYR A 390 -5.66 10.44 -14.95
N LEU A 391 -5.80 10.23 -16.26
CA LEU A 391 -4.91 10.83 -17.26
C LEU A 391 -5.07 12.35 -17.41
N LEU A 392 -6.10 12.94 -16.80
CA LEU A 392 -6.21 14.39 -16.73
C LEU A 392 -5.25 15.01 -15.71
N TYR A 393 -4.63 14.22 -14.83
CA TYR A 393 -3.71 14.67 -13.79
C TYR A 393 -2.27 14.42 -14.19
N ASN A 394 -1.50 15.49 -14.37
CA ASN A 394 -0.09 15.38 -14.74
C ASN A 394 0.74 14.80 -13.59
N THR A 395 0.38 15.12 -12.35
CA THR A 395 1.03 14.60 -11.14
C THR A 395 -0.01 14.11 -10.13
N GLN A 396 0.40 13.27 -9.19
CA GLN A 396 -0.46 12.89 -8.07
C GLN A 396 -0.68 14.01 -7.03
N HIS A 397 -0.03 15.17 -7.20
CA HIS A 397 -0.19 16.34 -6.35
C HIS A 397 -1.17 17.37 -6.93
N ASP A 398 -1.56 17.21 -8.19
CA ASP A 398 -2.50 18.09 -8.87
C ASP A 398 -3.87 18.00 -8.18
N ARG A 399 -4.46 19.15 -7.85
CA ARG A 399 -5.74 19.22 -7.13
C ARG A 399 -6.97 19.18 -8.05
N ARG A 400 -6.77 19.45 -9.35
CA ARG A 400 -7.81 19.55 -10.36
C ARG A 400 -7.33 18.92 -11.66
N PRO A 401 -8.26 18.40 -12.50
CA PRO A 401 -7.89 17.84 -13.78
C PRO A 401 -7.43 18.95 -14.72
N GLY A 402 -6.43 18.68 -15.54
CA GLY A 402 -6.03 19.52 -16.65
C GLY A 402 -7.05 19.48 -17.79
N ARG A 403 -6.90 20.39 -18.76
CA ARG A 403 -7.67 20.45 -20.01
C ARG A 403 -6.87 19.85 -21.15
N ARG A 404 -7.57 19.21 -22.09
CA ARG A 404 -6.92 18.71 -23.29
C ARG A 404 -6.54 19.87 -24.22
N PRO A 405 -5.51 19.72 -25.06
CA PRO A 405 -5.05 20.79 -25.95
C PRO A 405 -6.15 21.30 -26.90
N ASP A 406 -7.08 20.44 -27.30
CA ASP A 406 -8.22 20.74 -28.19
C ASP A 406 -9.44 21.35 -27.47
N GLU A 407 -9.46 21.32 -26.13
CA GLU A 407 -10.51 21.89 -25.28
C GLU A 407 -10.15 23.29 -24.75
N MET A 408 -8.92 23.75 -25.00
CA MET A 408 -8.49 25.11 -24.66
C MET A 408 -9.01 26.09 -25.72
N ASP A 409 -10.22 26.61 -25.49
CA ASP A 409 -10.75 27.73 -26.28
C ASP A 409 -9.97 29.02 -25.98
N ASP A 410 -9.64 29.81 -27.00
CA ASP A 410 -8.78 31.03 -26.95
C ASP A 410 -9.34 32.17 -26.07
N THR A 411 -10.46 31.95 -25.37
CA THR A 411 -11.32 33.00 -24.81
C THR A 411 -11.25 33.19 -23.29
N GLU A 412 -10.45 32.41 -22.54
CA GLU A 412 -10.34 32.54 -21.07
C GLU A 412 -8.91 32.68 -20.55
N VAL A 413 -8.12 33.60 -21.12
CA VAL A 413 -7.01 34.24 -20.39
C VAL A 413 -7.53 35.46 -19.63
N ASP A 414 -8.44 35.23 -18.67
CA ASP A 414 -8.55 36.18 -17.55
C ASP A 414 -7.41 35.82 -16.60
N ALA A 415 -6.39 36.68 -16.58
CA ALA A 415 -5.20 36.52 -15.76
C ALA A 415 -5.55 36.73 -14.27
N SER A 416 -6.30 35.79 -13.69
CA SER A 416 -6.34 35.64 -12.26
C SER A 416 -5.01 35.02 -11.83
N PHE A 417 -4.26 35.73 -10.99
CA PHE A 417 -3.04 35.25 -10.34
C PHE A 417 -3.33 34.19 -9.25
N ASP A 418 -4.40 33.42 -9.41
CA ASP A 418 -4.70 32.29 -8.55
C ASP A 418 -4.07 31.04 -9.16
N ASP A 419 -3.50 30.19 -8.30
CA ASP A 419 -2.90 28.87 -8.57
C ASP A 419 -3.91 27.82 -9.10
N ASP A 420 -5.01 28.29 -9.69
CA ASP A 420 -6.26 27.59 -9.99
C ASP A 420 -6.60 27.58 -11.49
N SER A 421 -5.73 28.13 -12.35
CA SER A 421 -5.89 28.04 -13.81
C SER A 421 -5.71 26.59 -14.29
N PRO A 422 -6.61 26.07 -15.14
CA PRO A 422 -6.46 24.73 -15.69
C PRO A 422 -5.18 24.64 -16.52
N TYR A 423 -4.35 23.63 -16.24
CA TYR A 423 -3.14 23.32 -17.00
C TYR A 423 -3.45 22.38 -18.16
N GLU A 424 -2.59 22.33 -19.17
CA GLU A 424 -2.67 21.36 -20.26
C GLU A 424 -2.27 19.96 -19.77
N THR A 425 -3.13 18.97 -19.96
CA THR A 425 -2.79 17.57 -19.61
C THR A 425 -1.75 17.02 -20.59
N ILE A 426 -0.69 16.42 -20.08
CA ILE A 426 0.34 15.75 -20.90
C ILE A 426 0.09 14.25 -21.04
N ARG A 427 -0.79 13.66 -20.22
CA ARG A 427 -0.95 12.19 -20.10
C ARG A 427 -2.14 11.63 -20.85
N HIS A 428 -2.97 12.49 -21.44
CA HIS A 428 -4.25 12.11 -22.06
C HIS A 428 -4.13 11.13 -23.24
N GLU A 429 -2.95 10.98 -23.86
CA GLU A 429 -2.71 10.00 -24.91
C GLU A 429 -2.13 8.67 -24.40
N GLN A 430 -1.76 8.58 -23.12
CA GLN A 430 -1.12 7.41 -22.54
C GLN A 430 -1.99 6.16 -22.69
N LYS A 431 -1.35 5.04 -23.07
CA LYS A 431 -2.00 3.74 -23.28
C LYS A 431 -1.51 2.64 -22.36
N LEU A 432 -0.39 2.87 -21.67
CA LEU A 432 0.23 1.89 -20.80
C LEU A 432 -0.30 2.05 -19.37
N VAL A 433 -0.47 0.92 -18.70
CA VAL A 433 -0.63 0.81 -17.25
C VAL A 433 0.49 -0.11 -16.76
N PHE A 434 1.00 0.20 -15.58
CA PHE A 434 2.17 -0.44 -15.00
C PHE A 434 1.73 -1.35 -13.84
N ASN A 435 2.38 -2.51 -13.74
CA ASN A 435 2.11 -3.46 -12.68
C ASN A 435 3.20 -3.35 -11.62
N TYR A 436 2.79 -3.20 -10.37
CA TYR A 436 3.68 -3.07 -9.23
C TYR A 436 3.49 -4.23 -8.26
N ALA A 437 4.59 -4.76 -7.75
CA ALA A 437 4.60 -5.48 -6.48
C ALA A 437 4.95 -4.49 -5.36
N ILE A 438 4.18 -4.53 -4.27
CA ILE A 438 4.28 -3.59 -3.15
C ILE A 438 4.70 -4.35 -1.91
N ASP A 439 5.79 -3.96 -1.26
CA ASP A 439 6.23 -4.50 0.03
C ASP A 439 5.37 -3.96 1.16
N THR A 440 4.43 -4.78 1.63
CA THR A 440 3.46 -4.45 2.69
C THR A 440 3.88 -4.88 4.09
N ARG A 441 5.11 -5.38 4.26
CA ARG A 441 5.58 -5.81 5.59
C ARG A 441 5.54 -4.64 6.57
N GLY A 442 4.86 -4.84 7.69
CA GLY A 442 4.64 -3.84 8.74
C GLY A 442 3.51 -2.84 8.46
N MET A 443 2.77 -3.00 7.36
CA MET A 443 1.64 -2.13 7.00
C MET A 443 0.30 -2.80 7.32
N GLU A 444 -0.74 -2.03 7.63
CA GLU A 444 -2.09 -2.59 7.77
C GLU A 444 -2.61 -3.04 6.40
N VAL A 445 -2.85 -4.34 6.26
CA VAL A 445 -3.47 -4.95 5.08
C VAL A 445 -4.79 -5.60 5.48
N VAL A 446 -5.89 -5.05 4.98
CA VAL A 446 -7.25 -5.56 5.16
C VAL A 446 -7.59 -6.47 3.98
N LEU A 447 -7.87 -7.73 4.26
CA LEU A 447 -8.21 -8.76 3.27
C LEU A 447 -9.72 -9.00 3.27
N ASN A 448 -10.35 -8.94 2.08
CA ASN A 448 -11.81 -9.07 1.97
C ASN A 448 -12.31 -10.43 2.46
N GLU A 449 -11.86 -11.51 1.83
CA GLU A 449 -12.36 -12.87 2.09
C GLU A 449 -12.12 -13.31 3.54
N GLU A 450 -10.97 -12.95 4.12
CA GLU A 450 -10.71 -13.25 5.52
C GLU A 450 -11.64 -12.48 6.46
N ASN A 451 -12.00 -11.23 6.17
CA ASN A 451 -13.01 -10.52 6.95
C ASN A 451 -14.41 -11.10 6.74
N ARG A 452 -14.78 -11.46 5.51
CA ARG A 452 -16.06 -12.11 5.22
C ARG A 452 -16.21 -13.44 5.94
N TYR A 453 -15.10 -14.13 6.19
CA TYR A 453 -15.09 -15.40 6.90
C TYR A 453 -15.00 -15.24 8.42
N PHE A 454 -14.02 -14.47 8.91
CA PHE A 454 -13.70 -14.39 10.35
C PHE A 454 -14.34 -13.21 11.09
N ASN A 455 -14.93 -12.24 10.39
CA ASN A 455 -15.40 -10.99 10.98
C ASN A 455 -16.84 -10.66 10.59
N ARG A 456 -17.74 -11.65 10.66
CA ARG A 456 -19.14 -11.46 10.22
C ARG A 456 -19.94 -10.59 11.19
N HIS A 457 -19.76 -10.77 12.49
CA HIS A 457 -20.64 -10.14 13.50
C HIS A 457 -20.03 -8.92 14.20
N ASP A 458 -18.71 -8.73 14.14
CA ASP A 458 -18.02 -7.65 14.87
C ASP A 458 -17.75 -6.41 14.00
N ARG A 459 -18.29 -6.36 12.78
CA ARG A 459 -18.17 -5.18 11.92
C ARG A 459 -18.93 -4.02 12.52
N GLN A 460 -18.22 -2.92 12.79
CA GLN A 460 -18.85 -1.72 13.30
C GLN A 460 -19.75 -1.08 12.25
N GLN A 461 -20.71 -0.28 12.71
CA GLN A 461 -21.53 0.53 11.82
C GLN A 461 -20.63 1.46 11.00
N GLY A 462 -20.70 1.35 9.67
CA GLY A 462 -19.84 2.10 8.75
C GLY A 462 -18.54 1.39 8.35
N ALA A 463 -18.28 0.17 8.84
CA ALA A 463 -17.21 -0.67 8.31
C ALA A 463 -17.50 -1.03 6.85
N TRP A 464 -16.51 -0.82 5.98
CA TRP A 464 -16.59 -1.13 4.56
C TRP A 464 -15.53 -2.18 4.22
N LEU A 465 -15.77 -2.99 3.20
CA LEU A 465 -14.81 -3.99 2.72
C LEU A 465 -14.69 -3.86 1.20
N PRO A 466 -13.56 -4.30 0.63
CA PRO A 466 -13.42 -4.45 -0.81
C PRO A 466 -14.59 -5.23 -1.44
N ASP A 467 -14.90 -4.98 -2.72
CA ASP A 467 -16.05 -5.59 -3.38
C ASP A 467 -15.70 -6.98 -3.98
N ASP A 468 -14.43 -7.20 -4.35
CA ASP A 468 -13.93 -8.44 -4.96
C ASP A 468 -13.15 -9.33 -3.96
N SER A 469 -13.17 -10.65 -4.17
CA SER A 469 -12.62 -11.65 -3.24
C SER A 469 -11.11 -11.49 -3.02
N LEU A 470 -10.38 -11.17 -4.09
CA LEU A 470 -8.93 -11.04 -4.05
C LEU A 470 -8.45 -9.60 -3.90
N GLU A 471 -9.36 -8.65 -3.69
CA GLU A 471 -9.03 -7.28 -3.40
C GLU A 471 -8.57 -7.15 -1.92
N ALA A 472 -7.49 -6.40 -1.74
CA ALA A 472 -6.90 -6.05 -0.46
C ALA A 472 -6.75 -4.54 -0.36
N HIS A 473 -6.98 -3.98 0.83
CA HIS A 473 -6.75 -2.57 1.10
C HIS A 473 -5.53 -2.40 1.99
N VAL A 474 -4.55 -1.65 1.49
CA VAL A 474 -3.36 -1.25 2.25
C VAL A 474 -3.62 0.12 2.87
N SER A 475 -3.51 0.22 4.20
CA SER A 475 -3.72 1.49 4.89
C SER A 475 -2.50 2.41 4.75
N VAL A 476 -2.74 3.66 4.37
CA VAL A 476 -1.72 4.70 4.27
C VAL A 476 -2.22 6.04 4.78
N ALA A 477 -1.31 6.84 5.33
CA ALA A 477 -1.60 8.23 5.62
C ALA A 477 -1.74 9.03 4.31
N LYS A 478 -2.73 9.92 4.24
CA LYS A 478 -3.12 10.68 3.04
C LYS A 478 -1.96 11.37 2.33
N ASP A 479 -1.05 11.96 3.10
CA ASP A 479 0.07 12.78 2.65
C ASP A 479 1.40 12.00 2.53
N ARG A 480 1.45 10.78 3.08
CA ARG A 480 2.65 9.94 3.05
C ARG A 480 2.58 8.81 2.03
N GLY A 481 1.39 8.28 1.74
CA GLY A 481 1.23 7.20 0.79
C GLY A 481 2.09 5.98 1.13
N ILE A 482 2.50 5.23 0.10
CA ILE A 482 3.51 4.15 0.21
C ILE A 482 4.82 4.66 -0.36
N ASP A 483 5.90 4.55 0.41
CA ASP A 483 7.25 4.96 0.04
C ASP A 483 7.77 4.25 -1.24
N SER A 484 8.49 4.95 -2.12
CA SER A 484 9.04 4.40 -3.36
C SER A 484 9.96 3.20 -3.12
N ALA A 485 10.63 3.13 -1.96
CA ALA A 485 11.49 2.02 -1.58
C ALA A 485 10.75 0.68 -1.41
N ARG A 486 9.42 0.71 -1.32
CA ARG A 486 8.52 -0.46 -1.25
C ARG A 486 7.91 -0.83 -2.61
N LEU A 487 8.16 -0.05 -3.65
CA LEU A 487 7.54 -0.22 -4.96
C LEU A 487 8.50 -0.90 -5.93
N TRP A 488 8.01 -1.98 -6.54
CA TRP A 488 8.77 -2.77 -7.50
C TRP A 488 7.98 -2.88 -8.79
N LEU A 489 8.55 -2.43 -9.90
CA LEU A 489 7.93 -2.54 -11.21
C LEU A 489 8.08 -3.97 -11.73
N LEU A 490 6.96 -4.61 -12.05
CA LEU A 490 6.89 -5.90 -12.71
C LEU A 490 7.18 -5.76 -14.20
N ASP A 491 7.93 -6.72 -14.76
CA ASP A 491 8.12 -6.82 -16.20
C ASP A 491 6.83 -7.28 -16.89
N SER A 492 6.75 -7.10 -18.21
CA SER A 492 5.56 -7.47 -19.00
C SER A 492 5.20 -8.96 -18.94
N SER A 493 6.14 -9.82 -18.54
CA SER A 493 5.91 -11.25 -18.32
C SER A 493 5.36 -11.58 -16.94
N LEU A 494 5.32 -10.59 -16.02
CA LEU A 494 4.94 -10.72 -14.62
C LEU A 494 5.80 -11.72 -13.83
N THR A 495 7.00 -12.05 -14.31
CA THR A 495 7.88 -13.05 -13.63
C THR A 495 8.98 -12.40 -12.83
N ARG A 496 9.28 -11.13 -13.08
CA ARG A 496 10.35 -10.40 -12.40
C ARG A 496 9.92 -8.99 -12.06
N ALA A 497 10.47 -8.45 -10.97
CA ALA A 497 10.33 -7.04 -10.66
C ALA A 497 11.63 -6.43 -10.16
N ALA A 498 11.83 -5.13 -10.41
CA ALA A 498 12.95 -4.36 -9.87
C ALA A 498 12.43 -3.11 -9.14
N LYS A 499 13.18 -2.63 -8.15
CA LYS A 499 12.81 -1.40 -7.41
C LYS A 499 12.73 -0.21 -8.35
N ILE A 500 11.70 0.62 -8.20
CA ILE A 500 11.54 1.79 -9.06
C ILE A 500 12.69 2.80 -8.91
N ASP A 501 13.27 2.92 -7.70
CA ASP A 501 14.40 3.81 -7.45
C ASP A 501 15.67 3.34 -8.20
N ASP A 502 15.92 2.03 -8.24
CA ASP A 502 17.03 1.47 -9.02
C ASP A 502 16.81 1.69 -10.52
N LEU A 503 15.56 1.54 -11.00
CA LEU A 503 15.22 1.79 -12.40
C LEU A 503 15.40 3.26 -12.78
N ALA A 504 15.02 4.19 -11.90
CA ALA A 504 15.21 5.62 -12.10
C ALA A 504 16.70 5.99 -12.15
N GLU A 505 17.51 5.46 -11.23
CA GLU A 505 18.98 5.64 -11.24
C GLU A 505 19.59 5.13 -12.56
N MET A 506 19.16 3.95 -13.01
CA MET A 506 19.70 3.34 -14.22
C MET A 506 19.26 4.02 -15.52
N ALA A 507 18.04 4.57 -15.54
CA ALA A 507 17.57 5.34 -16.68
C ALA A 507 18.29 6.69 -16.78
N GLY A 508 18.64 7.32 -15.66
CA GLY A 508 19.34 8.60 -15.61
C GLY A 508 18.64 9.65 -16.47
N ASP A 509 19.40 10.34 -17.33
CA ASP A 509 18.89 11.39 -18.21
C ASP A 509 17.84 10.89 -19.24
N GLN A 510 17.73 9.58 -19.45
CA GLN A 510 16.74 9.01 -20.36
C GLN A 510 15.34 8.87 -19.72
N ALA A 511 15.23 8.93 -18.39
CA ALA A 511 13.97 8.71 -17.69
C ALA A 511 12.86 9.64 -18.21
N GLN A 512 13.15 10.94 -18.35
CA GLN A 512 12.18 11.91 -18.86
C GLN A 512 11.76 11.61 -20.31
N SER A 513 12.70 11.27 -21.19
CA SER A 513 12.39 10.97 -22.59
C SER A 513 11.55 9.69 -22.75
N ILE A 514 11.73 8.71 -21.86
CA ILE A 514 10.91 7.50 -21.82
C ILE A 514 9.49 7.87 -21.33
N THR A 515 9.37 8.63 -20.25
CA THR A 515 8.09 9.12 -19.71
C THR A 515 7.31 9.94 -20.73
N ASP A 516 7.95 10.91 -21.39
CA ASP A 516 7.30 11.77 -22.39
C ASP A 516 6.71 10.96 -23.55
N ARG A 517 7.42 9.92 -23.99
CA ARG A 517 6.90 9.02 -25.04
C ARG A 517 5.76 8.14 -24.54
N THR A 518 5.83 7.66 -23.29
CA THR A 518 4.71 6.95 -22.65
C THR A 518 3.47 7.84 -22.58
N HIS A 519 3.64 9.10 -22.18
CA HIS A 519 2.59 10.11 -22.10
C HIS A 519 1.98 10.43 -23.48
N ALA A 520 2.80 10.53 -24.53
CA ALA A 520 2.39 10.67 -25.93
C ALA A 520 1.83 9.37 -26.57
N GLY A 521 1.44 8.39 -25.75
CA GLY A 521 0.75 7.19 -26.21
C GLY A 521 1.61 6.15 -26.93
N ALA A 522 2.94 6.23 -26.83
CA ALA A 522 3.83 5.18 -27.31
C ALA A 522 3.64 3.87 -26.51
N ARG A 523 3.76 2.73 -27.20
CA ARG A 523 3.72 1.40 -26.56
C ARG A 523 5.12 0.92 -26.19
N ASN A 524 5.81 1.69 -25.37
CA ASN A 524 7.23 1.49 -25.01
C ASN A 524 7.47 0.62 -23.76
N MET A 525 6.61 -0.37 -23.48
CA MET A 525 6.78 -1.25 -22.31
C MET A 525 8.10 -2.03 -22.35
N ASP A 526 8.59 -2.35 -23.55
CA ASP A 526 9.86 -3.04 -23.77
C ASP A 526 11.08 -2.26 -23.26
N GLU A 527 10.98 -0.95 -23.13
CA GLU A 527 12.04 -0.11 -22.56
C GLU A 527 12.15 -0.27 -21.06
N TYR A 528 11.00 -0.36 -20.37
CA TYR A 528 10.95 -0.66 -18.94
C TYR A 528 11.43 -2.10 -18.66
N ASP A 529 11.02 -3.07 -19.48
CA ASP A 529 11.50 -4.46 -19.39
C ASP A 529 13.03 -4.57 -19.58
N ARG A 530 13.58 -3.75 -20.50
CA ARG A 530 15.03 -3.65 -20.71
C ARG A 530 15.73 -3.05 -19.50
N LEU A 531 15.16 -2.06 -18.84
CA LEU A 531 15.71 -1.51 -17.60
C LEU A 531 15.70 -2.52 -16.45
N ILE A 532 14.63 -3.31 -16.30
CA ILE A 532 14.57 -4.42 -15.33
C ILE A 532 15.67 -5.45 -15.63
N SER A 533 15.85 -5.80 -16.90
CA SER A 533 16.90 -6.74 -17.33
C SER A 533 18.31 -6.18 -17.13
N ALA A 534 18.49 -4.88 -17.34
CA ALA A 534 19.74 -4.18 -17.06
C ALA A 534 20.03 -4.15 -15.55
N ALA A 535 19.03 -3.90 -14.70
CA ALA A 535 19.16 -3.94 -13.25
C ALA A 535 19.63 -5.30 -12.76
N ALA A 536 19.02 -6.38 -13.29
CA ALA A 536 19.48 -7.74 -13.04
C ALA A 536 20.94 -7.95 -13.43
N SER A 537 21.32 -7.46 -14.62
CA SER A 537 22.69 -7.60 -15.15
C SER A 537 23.72 -6.78 -14.36
N ALA A 538 23.30 -5.68 -13.76
CA ALA A 538 24.10 -4.84 -12.86
C ALA A 538 24.19 -5.40 -11.43
N GLY A 539 23.57 -6.54 -11.15
CA GLY A 539 23.56 -7.16 -9.82
C GLY A 539 22.66 -6.45 -8.80
N LYS A 540 21.73 -5.60 -9.26
CA LYS A 540 20.71 -5.00 -8.39
C LYS A 540 19.70 -6.07 -7.96
N PRO A 541 19.07 -5.93 -6.78
CA PRO A 541 18.03 -6.85 -6.33
C PRO A 541 16.88 -6.96 -7.34
N VAL A 542 16.49 -8.18 -7.69
CA VAL A 542 15.34 -8.47 -8.56
C VAL A 542 14.45 -9.50 -7.88
N LEU A 543 13.19 -9.16 -7.70
CA LEU A 543 12.16 -10.09 -7.23
C LEU A 543 11.87 -11.11 -8.34
N GLN A 544 11.79 -12.38 -7.97
CA GLN A 544 11.40 -13.47 -8.86
C GLN A 544 10.02 -14.00 -8.42
N LEU A 545 9.11 -14.15 -9.38
CA LEU A 545 7.74 -14.61 -9.14
C LEU A 545 7.41 -15.81 -10.05
N ALA A 546 6.61 -16.72 -9.51
CA ALA A 546 5.92 -17.69 -10.34
C ALA A 546 4.74 -17.01 -11.07
N GLY A 547 4.37 -17.49 -12.26
CA GLY A 547 3.31 -16.88 -13.07
C GLY A 547 1.91 -16.91 -12.45
N GLU A 548 1.70 -17.64 -11.35
CA GLU A 548 0.45 -17.70 -10.58
C GLU A 548 0.68 -17.35 -9.10
N ALA A 549 1.66 -16.50 -8.80
CA ALA A 549 2.00 -16.13 -7.43
C ALA A 549 0.86 -15.38 -6.71
N PHE A 550 0.70 -15.69 -5.43
CA PHE A 550 -0.12 -14.92 -4.49
C PHE A 550 0.75 -14.09 -3.53
N SER A 551 0.13 -13.19 -2.78
CA SER A 551 0.76 -12.33 -1.76
C SER A 551 1.72 -13.08 -0.81
N ASN A 552 1.37 -14.31 -0.42
CA ASN A 552 2.19 -15.15 0.46
C ASN A 552 3.44 -15.73 -0.21
N ASP A 553 3.46 -15.83 -1.55
CA ASP A 553 4.55 -16.42 -2.32
C ASP A 553 5.71 -15.43 -2.56
N ILE A 554 5.49 -14.15 -2.24
CA ILE A 554 6.47 -13.08 -2.47
C ILE A 554 7.62 -13.22 -1.46
N ALA A 555 8.79 -13.55 -1.98
CA ALA A 555 10.05 -13.54 -1.25
C ALA A 555 10.94 -12.38 -1.70
N TRP A 556 10.99 -11.30 -0.91
CA TRP A 556 11.78 -10.14 -1.24
C TRP A 556 13.30 -10.45 -1.26
N PRO A 557 14.03 -10.05 -2.31
CA PRO A 557 15.48 -10.18 -2.35
C PRO A 557 16.11 -9.30 -1.25
N ARG A 558 17.25 -9.76 -0.72
CA ARG A 558 17.97 -9.09 0.36
C ARG A 558 18.79 -7.90 -0.11
#